data_AF-A0A833M7C6-F1
#
_entry.id   AF-A0A833M7C6-F1
#
_cell.length_a   1.000
_cell.length_b   1.000
_cell.length_c   1.000
_cell.angle_alpha   90.00
_cell.angle_beta   90.00
_cell.angle_gamma   90.00
#
_symmetry.space_group_name_H-M   'P 1'
#
loop_
_entity.id
_entity.type
_entity.pdbx_description
1 polymer ?
#
loop_
_entity_poly.entity_id
_entity_poly.type
_entity_poly.pdbx_seq_one_letter_code
_entity_poly.pdbx_strand_id
1 'polypeptide(L)'
;MLPVGARTKLVAAGVTLVAAYSWVWYRNAWLTDDAFITFRTIEQFLAGNGLRFNVHERVQSFTHPLWLALLLLPRALGVALPAAAFALSWGAAVGALTALARL
;
A
#
# COMPACT_ATOMS: atom_id res chain seq x y z
N MET A 1 10.43 9.33 33.50
CA MET A 1 9.61 8.11 33.30
C MET A 1 8.15 8.49 33.48
N LEU A 2 7.29 8.35 32.45
CA LEU A 2 5.85 8.62 32.59
C LEU A 2 5.20 7.62 33.58
N PRO A 3 4.24 8.05 34.41
CA PRO A 3 3.51 7.14 35.30
C PRO A 3 2.80 6.05 34.50
N VAL A 4 2.73 4.84 35.05
CA VAL A 4 2.17 3.65 34.36
C VAL A 4 0.77 3.93 33.80
N GLY A 5 -0.08 4.66 34.53
CA GLY A 5 -1.42 5.05 34.07
C GLY A 5 -1.44 5.99 32.85
N ALA A 6 -0.40 6.81 32.64
CA ALA A 6 -0.28 7.64 31.44
C ALA A 6 0.12 6.80 30.22
N ARG A 7 1.00 5.80 30.39
CA ARG A 7 1.39 4.88 29.31
C ARG A 7 0.21 4.05 28.80
N THR A 8 -0.62 3.51 29.71
CA THR A 8 -1.81 2.73 29.33
C THR A 8 -2.81 3.55 28.52
N LYS A 9 -3.04 4.82 28.90
CA LYS A 9 -3.93 5.74 28.17
C LYS A 9 -3.43 6.05 26.76
N LEU A 10 -2.12 6.24 26.60
CA LEU A 10 -1.51 6.50 25.29
C LEU A 10 -1.62 5.29 24.35
N VAL A 11 -1.39 4.08 24.87
CA VAL A 11 -1.57 2.84 24.09
C VAL A 11 -3.03 2.67 23.68
N ALA A 12 -3.97 2.86 24.61
CA ALA A 12 -5.40 2.77 24.31
C ALA A 12 -5.82 3.78 23.23
N ALA A 13 -5.36 5.04 23.32
CA ALA A 13 -5.64 6.06 22.32
C ALA A 13 -5.08 5.68 20.94
N GLY A 14 -3.85 5.15 20.88
CA GLY A 14 -3.24 4.67 19.64
C GLY A 14 -4.03 3.53 18.98
N VAL A 15 -4.47 2.55 19.77
CA VAL A 15 -5.30 1.43 19.29
C VAL A 15 -6.64 1.93 18.75
N THR A 16 -7.30 2.84 19.47
CA THR A 16 -8.58 3.43 19.04
C THR A 16 -8.43 4.18 17.72
N LEU A 17 -7.34 4.95 17.54
CA LEU A 17 -7.08 5.67 16.29
C LEU A 17 -6.84 4.73 15.11
N VAL A 18 -6.04 3.68 15.29
CA VAL A 18 -5.80 2.67 14.23
C VAL A 18 -7.09 1.94 13.87
N ALA A 19 -7.93 1.58 14.86
CA ALA A 19 -9.21 0.93 14.63
C ALA A 19 -10.19 1.86 13.87
N ALA A 20 -10.30 3.12 14.28
CA ALA A 20 -11.13 4.11 13.60
C ALA A 20 -10.66 4.36 12.15
N TYR A 21 -9.35 4.52 11.93
CA TYR A 21 -8.76 4.63 10.60
C TYR A 21 -9.08 3.41 9.74
N SER A 22 -8.89 2.21 10.28
CA SER A 22 -9.14 0.95 9.56
C SER A 22 -10.61 0.80 9.16
N TRP A 23 -11.53 1.21 10.02
CA TRP A 23 -12.96 1.24 9.70
C TRP A 23 -13.27 2.19 8.55
N VAL A 24 -12.79 3.44 8.62
CA VAL A 24 -13.00 4.44 7.56
C VAL A 24 -12.37 3.97 6.25
N TRP A 25 -11.15 3.45 6.30
CA TRP A 25 -10.44 2.89 5.15
C TRP A 25 -11.25 1.76 4.52
N TYR A 26 -11.68 0.76 5.29
CA TYR A 26 -12.44 -0.38 4.76
C TYR A 26 -13.73 0.04 4.05
N ARG A 27 -14.40 1.08 4.56
CA ARG A 27 -15.66 1.59 4.00
C ARG A 27 -15.49 2.45 2.75
N ASN A 28 -14.32 3.04 2.53
CA ASN A 28 -14.08 4.03 1.49
C ASN A 28 -12.92 3.66 0.55
N ALA A 29 -12.29 2.50 0.75
CA ALA A 29 -11.21 2.02 -0.09
C ALA A 29 -11.71 1.80 -1.52
N TRP A 30 -11.02 2.41 -2.48
CA TRP A 30 -11.33 2.31 -3.89
C TRP A 30 -10.02 2.27 -4.69
N LEU A 31 -10.10 1.79 -5.92
CA LEU A 31 -9.00 1.81 -6.87
C LEU A 31 -9.26 2.87 -7.92
N THR A 32 -8.26 3.72 -8.15
CA THR A 32 -8.25 4.66 -9.27
C THR A 32 -7.90 3.96 -10.58
N ASP A 33 -8.38 4.51 -11.70
CA ASP A 33 -8.09 4.00 -13.04
C ASP A 33 -6.57 3.96 -13.32
N ASP A 34 -5.83 4.93 -12.80
CA ASP A 34 -4.36 4.99 -12.91
C ASP A 34 -3.65 3.80 -12.27
N ALA A 35 -4.26 3.15 -11.26
CA ALA A 35 -3.70 1.96 -10.64
C ALA A 35 -3.59 0.80 -11.65
N PHE A 36 -4.55 0.71 -12.58
CA PHE A 36 -4.57 -0.34 -13.59
C PHE A 36 -3.44 -0.21 -14.61
N ILE A 37 -2.90 1.00 -14.82
CA ILE A 37 -1.69 1.20 -15.62
C ILE A 37 -0.51 0.45 -15.00
N THR A 38 -0.35 0.57 -13.68
CA THR A 38 0.71 -0.14 -12.94
C THR A 38 0.45 -1.64 -12.93
N PHE A 39 -0.80 -2.05 -12.72
CA PHE A 39 -1.16 -3.46 -12.67
C PHE A 39 -0.86 -4.17 -13.98
N ARG A 40 -1.30 -3.60 -15.11
CA ARG A 40 -0.98 -4.16 -16.43
C ARG A 40 0.53 -4.21 -16.66
N THR A 41 1.27 -3.19 -16.25
CA THR A 41 2.73 -3.16 -16.40
C THR A 41 3.41 -4.29 -15.60
N ILE A 42 2.90 -4.58 -14.39
CA ILE A 42 3.34 -5.72 -13.58
C ILE A 42 3.02 -7.05 -14.27
N GLU A 43 1.79 -7.21 -14.78
CA GLU A 43 1.40 -8.43 -15.50
C GLU A 43 2.28 -8.67 -16.74
N GLN A 44 2.58 -7.62 -17.50
CA GLN A 44 3.47 -7.71 -18.66
C GLN A 44 4.90 -8.10 -18.26
N PHE A 45 5.40 -7.55 -17.16
CA PHE A 45 6.71 -7.92 -16.63
C PHE A 45 6.76 -9.38 -16.20
N LEU A 46 5.74 -9.87 -15.47
CA LEU A 46 5.63 -11.26 -15.06
C LEU A 46 5.42 -12.22 -16.24
N ALA A 47 4.82 -11.75 -17.33
CA ALA A 47 4.70 -12.49 -18.59
C ALA A 47 5.99 -12.49 -19.43
N GLY A 48 7.07 -11.83 -18.99
CA GLY A 48 8.35 -11.78 -19.69
C GLY A 48 8.48 -10.69 -20.76
N ASN A 49 7.49 -9.81 -20.90
CA ASN A 49 7.49 -8.72 -21.89
C ASN A 49 8.24 -7.46 -21.42
N GLY A 50 8.75 -7.47 -20.18
CA GLY A 50 9.40 -6.34 -19.52
C GLY A 50 8.40 -5.34 -18.92
N LEU A 51 8.93 -4.28 -18.30
CA LEU A 51 8.15 -3.23 -17.65
C LEU A 51 7.51 -2.28 -18.69
N ARG A 52 6.53 -2.76 -19.43
CA ARG A 52 5.83 -2.03 -20.49
C ARG A 52 4.33 -2.16 -20.32
N PHE A 53 3.58 -1.13 -20.73
CA PHE A 53 2.12 -1.22 -20.81
C PHE A 53 1.67 -1.95 -22.08
N ASN A 54 2.22 -1.58 -23.24
CA ASN A 54 2.02 -2.25 -24.52
C ASN A 54 3.31 -2.94 -24.97
N VAL A 55 3.21 -4.20 -25.42
CA VAL A 55 4.40 -5.02 -25.75
C VAL A 55 5.25 -4.40 -26.87
N HIS A 56 4.58 -3.77 -27.84
CA HIS A 56 5.21 -3.14 -29.00
C HIS A 56 5.86 -1.77 -28.69
N GLU A 57 5.55 -1.16 -27.55
CA GLU A 57 6.03 0.17 -27.18
C GLU A 57 7.04 0.09 -26.04
N ARG A 58 8.20 0.74 -26.19
CA ARG A 58 9.25 0.80 -25.16
C ARG A 58 9.16 2.09 -24.36
N VAL A 59 8.05 2.26 -23.64
CA VAL A 59 7.77 3.47 -22.85
C VAL A 59 7.45 3.10 -21.41
N GLN A 60 8.01 3.85 -20.45
CA GLN A 60 7.66 3.74 -19.04
C GLN A 60 6.30 4.38 -18.81
N SER A 61 5.33 3.57 -18.39
CA SER A 61 3.93 3.97 -18.17
C SER A 61 3.61 4.35 -16.71
N PHE A 62 4.51 4.07 -15.77
CA PHE A 62 4.31 4.28 -14.33
C PHE A 62 5.19 5.41 -13.78
N THR A 63 4.67 6.20 -12.84
CA THR A 63 5.35 7.37 -12.25
C THR A 63 5.94 7.11 -10.87
N HIS A 64 5.76 5.90 -10.33
CA HIS A 64 6.12 5.54 -8.95
C HIS A 64 6.83 4.17 -8.91
N PRO A 65 8.15 4.11 -9.19
CA PRO A 65 8.91 2.86 -9.30
C PRO A 65 8.96 2.04 -8.01
N LEU A 66 9.06 2.70 -6.84
CA LEU A 66 9.05 2.01 -5.54
C LEU A 66 7.70 1.30 -5.31
N TRP A 67 6.58 1.96 -5.62
CA TRP A 67 5.25 1.37 -5.49
C TRP A 67 5.05 0.18 -6.43
N LEU A 68 5.53 0.29 -7.67
CA LEU A 68 5.53 -0.83 -8.62
C LEU A 68 6.30 -2.03 -8.06
N ALA A 69 7.51 -1.81 -7.53
CA ALA A 69 8.33 -2.89 -6.97
C ALA A 69 7.67 -3.56 -5.74
N LEU A 70 7.03 -2.76 -4.87
CA LEU A 70 6.30 -3.27 -3.72
C LEU A 70 5.08 -4.11 -4.12
N LEU A 71 4.40 -3.77 -5.21
CA LEU A 71 3.27 -4.55 -5.74
C LEU A 71 3.70 -5.80 -6.52
N LEU A 72 4.85 -5.73 -7.19
CA LEU A 72 5.38 -6.81 -8.01
C LEU A 72 5.63 -8.08 -7.18
N LEU A 73 6.23 -7.95 -5.99
CA LEU A 73 6.58 -9.11 -5.16
C LEU A 73 5.34 -9.90 -4.68
N PRO A 74 4.32 -9.31 -4.03
CA PRO A 74 3.10 -10.04 -3.68
C PRO A 74 2.41 -10.63 -4.91
N ARG A 75 2.40 -9.92 -6.03
CA ARG A 75 1.77 -10.43 -7.25
C ARG A 75 2.53 -11.63 -7.84
N ALA A 76 3.85 -11.63 -7.80
CA ALA A 76 4.68 -12.78 -8.18
C ALA A 76 4.41 -14.01 -7.29
N LEU A 77 4.02 -13.79 -6.03
CA LEU A 77 3.59 -14.83 -5.09
C LEU A 77 2.11 -15.24 -5.25
N GLY A 78 1.40 -14.72 -6.26
CA GLY A 78 0.02 -15.09 -6.56
C GLY A 78 -1.06 -14.24 -5.86
N VAL A 79 -0.68 -13.17 -5.15
CA VAL A 79 -1.65 -12.26 -4.52
C VAL A 79 -2.28 -11.37 -5.59
N ALA A 80 -3.60 -11.22 -5.55
CA ALA A 80 -4.31 -10.29 -6.43
C ALA A 80 -3.83 -8.84 -6.23
N LEU A 81 -3.51 -8.14 -7.32
CA LEU A 81 -2.99 -6.77 -7.30
C LEU A 81 -3.88 -5.77 -6.53
N PRO A 82 -5.23 -5.78 -6.67
CA PRO A 82 -6.11 -4.99 -5.82
C PRO A 82 -5.90 -5.23 -4.32
N ALA A 83 -5.83 -6.49 -3.91
CA ALA A 83 -5.65 -6.85 -2.51
C ALA A 83 -4.26 -6.42 -1.99
N ALA A 84 -3.22 -6.60 -2.80
CA ALA A 84 -1.88 -6.13 -2.46
C ALA A 84 -1.81 -4.61 -2.32
N ALA A 85 -2.42 -3.86 -3.25
CA ALA A 85 -2.47 -2.40 -3.19
C ALA A 85 -3.21 -1.89 -1.94
N PHE A 86 -4.34 -2.50 -1.62
CA PHE A 86 -5.09 -2.18 -0.40
C PHE A 86 -4.28 -2.48 0.87
N ALA A 87 -3.70 -3.68 0.99
CA ALA A 87 -2.91 -4.05 2.16
C ALA A 87 -1.67 -3.14 2.35
N LEU A 88 -0.95 -2.86 1.27
CA LEU A 88 0.25 -2.01 1.31
C LEU A 88 -0.09 -0.55 1.60
N SER A 89 -1.17 -0.01 1.04
CA SER A 89 -1.60 1.38 1.30
C SER A 89 -2.04 1.56 2.75
N TRP A 90 -2.81 0.62 3.29
CA TRP A 90 -3.20 0.62 4.71
C TRP A 90 -1.96 0.53 5.61
N GLY A 91 -1.05 -0.39 5.31
CA GLY A 91 0.19 -0.58 6.08
C GLY A 91 1.09 0.66 6.05
N ALA A 92 1.22 1.31 4.90
CA ALA A 92 1.98 2.56 4.77
C ALA A 92 1.38 3.70 5.60
N ALA A 93 0.04 3.84 5.62
CA ALA A 93 -0.64 4.84 6.42
C ALA A 93 -0.48 4.61 7.92
N VAL A 94 -0.67 3.37 8.40
CA VAL A 94 -0.42 3.01 9.80
C VAL A 94 1.05 3.26 10.16
N GLY A 95 1.98 2.85 9.30
CA GLY A 95 3.41 3.10 9.47
C GLY A 95 3.72 4.58 9.63
N ALA A 96 3.21 5.43 8.74
CA ALA A 96 3.38 6.88 8.81
C ALA A 96 2.84 7.48 10.12
N LEU A 97 1.64 7.08 10.55
CA LEU A 97 1.05 7.54 11.82
C LEU A 97 1.93 7.16 13.02
N THR A 98 2.48 5.94 13.05
CA THR A 98 3.36 5.50 14.13
C THR A 98 4.71 6.19 14.13
N ALA A 99 5.26 6.52 12.96
CA ALA A 99 6.49 7.29 12.84
C ALA A 99 6.31 8.73 13.33
N LEU A 100 5.21 9.39 12.92
CA LEU A 100 4.87 10.75 13.37
C LEU A 100 4.64 10.82 14.89
N ALA A 101 4.04 9.79 15.48
CA ALA A 101 3.84 9.71 16.94
C ALA A 101 5.15 9.54 17.75
N ARG A 102 6.29 9.38 17.09
CA ARG A 102 7.62 9.22 17.71
C ARG A 102 8.53 10.45 17.52
N LEU A 103 8.12 11.43 16.73
CA LEU A 103 8.80 12.72 16.57
C LEU A 103 8.38 13.67 17.72
#